data_AF-A0A928W876-F1
#
_entry.id   AF-A0A928W876-F1
#
_cell.length_a   1.000
_cell.length_b   1.000
_cell.length_c   1.000
_cell.angle_alpha   90.00
_cell.angle_beta   90.00
_cell.angle_gamma   90.00
#
_symmetry.space_group_name_H-M   'P 1'
#
loop_
_entity.id
_entity.type
_entity.pdbx_description
1 polymer ?
#
loop_
_entity_poly.entity_id
_entity_poly.type
_entity_poly.pdbx_seq_one_letter_code
_entity_poly.pdbx_strand_id
1 'polypeptide(L)' 'MNNLTIQQFCQLETLKTDLHASIAPNYQYKEQVKDNLTVLELTDNEGNVIQELILVV' A
#
# COMPACT_ATOMS: atom_id res chain seq x y z
N MET A 1 15.52 -7.04 -0.58
CA MET A 1 14.63 -8.20 -0.81
C MET A 1 13.48 -8.04 0.17
N ASN A 2 12.24 -8.00 -0.31
CA ASN A 2 11.06 -7.81 0.56
C ASN A 2 10.98 -8.97 1.56
N ASN A 3 10.82 -8.65 2.84
CA ASN A 3 10.69 -9.64 3.93
C ASN A 3 9.30 -10.31 3.98
N LEU A 4 8.41 -9.98 3.04
CA LEU A 4 7.04 -10.50 3.01
C LEU A 4 7.01 -12.00 2.70
N THR A 5 6.26 -12.76 3.49
CA THR A 5 5.84 -14.10 3.09
C THR A 5 4.98 -14.02 1.82
N ILE A 6 4.90 -15.11 1.06
CA ILE A 6 4.06 -15.21 -0.14
C ILE A 6 2.61 -14.82 0.17
N GLN A 7 2.08 -15.25 1.31
CA GLN A 7 0.72 -14.91 1.73
C GLN A 7 0.55 -13.40 1.96
N GLN A 8 1.47 -12.76 2.70
CA GLN A 8 1.42 -11.31 2.95
C GLN A 8 1.56 -10.52 1.64
N PHE A 9 2.39 -10.99 0.71
CA PHE A 9 2.50 -10.39 -0.62
C PHE A 9 1.16 -10.48 -1.38
N CYS A 10 0.53 -11.65 -1.42
CA CYS A 10 -0.78 -11.81 -2.07
C CYS A 10 -1.87 -10.92 -1.45
N GLN A 11 -1.86 -10.76 -0.12
CA GLN A 11 -2.79 -9.88 0.59
C GLN A 11 -2.57 -8.41 0.21
N LEU A 12 -1.32 -7.97 0.10
CA LEU A 12 -0.95 -6.62 -0.30
C LEU A 12 -1.41 -6.32 -1.74
N GLU A 13 -1.16 -7.23 -2.68
CA GLU A 13 -1.58 -7.05 -4.08
C GLU A 13 -3.10 -7.04 -4.25
N THR A 14 -3.81 -7.86 -3.47
CA THR A 14 -5.29 -7.85 -3.43
C THR A 14 -5.79 -6.49 -2.94
N LEU A 15 -5.24 -6.00 -1.84
CA LEU A 15 -5.61 -4.70 -1.29
C LEU A 15 -5.35 -3.55 -2.27
N LYS A 16 -4.19 -3.55 -2.96
CA LYS A 16 -3.88 -2.55 -4.00
C LYS A 16 -4.94 -2.56 -5.10
N THR A 17 -5.40 -3.75 -5.50
CA THR A 17 -6.43 -3.91 -6.53
C THR A 17 -7.79 -3.38 -6.07
N ASP A 18 -8.21 -3.73 -4.85
CA ASP A 18 -9.47 -3.26 -4.26
C ASP A 18 -9.50 -1.74 -4.07
N LEU A 19 -8.37 -1.19 -3.64
CA LEU A 19 -8.18 0.25 -3.54
C LEU A 19 -8.23 0.87 -4.93
N HIS A 20 -7.43 0.41 -5.90
CA HIS A 20 -7.42 0.98 -7.24
C HIS A 20 -8.83 1.04 -7.86
N ALA A 21 -9.64 0.00 -7.73
CA ALA A 21 -11.02 -0.01 -8.23
C ALA A 21 -11.92 1.06 -7.57
N SER A 22 -11.64 1.45 -6.33
CA SER A 22 -12.47 2.35 -5.53
C SER A 22 -12.05 3.82 -5.61
N ILE A 23 -10.77 4.09 -5.90
CA ILE A 23 -10.16 5.43 -5.73
C ILE A 23 -9.27 5.90 -6.90
N ALA A 24 -9.13 5.11 -7.97
CA ALA A 24 -8.22 5.40 -9.10
C ALA A 24 -8.27 6.81 -9.73
N PRO A 25 -9.38 7.57 -9.81
CA PRO A 25 -9.32 8.87 -10.47
C PRO A 25 -8.66 9.98 -9.64
N ASN A 26 -8.57 9.84 -8.31
CA ASN A 26 -8.21 10.96 -7.43
C ASN A 26 -7.03 10.69 -6.49
N TYR A 27 -6.52 9.45 -6.50
CA TYR A 27 -5.61 8.98 -5.47
C TYR A 27 -4.50 8.11 -6.06
N GLN A 28 -3.30 8.27 -5.52
CA GLN A 28 -2.12 7.47 -5.84
C GLN A 28 -1.71 6.66 -4.62
N TYR A 29 -1.13 5.49 -4.85
CA TYR A 29 -0.55 4.69 -3.79
C TYR A 29 0.96 4.57 -3.94
N LYS A 30 1.67 4.56 -2.82
CA LYS A 30 3.11 4.34 -2.74
C LYS A 30 3.41 3.26 -1.72
N GLU A 31 4.18 2.27 -2.13
CA GLU A 31 4.68 1.24 -1.23
C GLU A 31 6.07 1.64 -0.72
N GLN A 32 6.27 1.57 0.59
CA GLN A 32 7.56 1.70 1.23
C GLN A 32 7.80 0.47 2.12
N VAL A 33 8.91 -0.21 1.90
CA VAL A 33 9.34 -1.32 2.76
C VAL A 33 10.44 -0.80 3.67
N LYS A 34 10.20 -0.85 4.98
CA LYS A 34 11.13 -0.42 6.03
C LYS A 34 11.33 -1.57 7.01
N ASP A 35 12.49 -2.22 6.93
CA ASP A 35 12.86 -3.38 7.77
C ASP A 35 11.83 -4.52 7.74
N ASN A 36 11.04 -4.65 8.81
CA ASN A 36 9.97 -5.63 8.98
C ASN A 36 8.58 -5.01 8.81
N LEU A 37 8.49 -3.83 8.21
CA LEU A 37 7.25 -3.12 7.95
C LEU A 37 7.08 -2.89 6.44
N THR A 38 5.89 -3.13 5.94
CA THR A 38 5.45 -2.64 4.65
C THR A 38 4.38 -1.58 4.87
N VAL A 39 4.66 -0.37 4.41
CA VAL A 39 3.75 0.77 4.49
C VAL A 39 3.17 1.03 3.10
N LEU A 40 1.85 1.02 3.00
CA LEU A 40 1.13 1.50 1.82
C LEU A 40 0.58 2.88 2.14
N GLU A 41 1.16 3.91 1.54
CA GLU A 41 0.71 5.29 1.65
C GLU A 41 -0.29 5.56 0.52
N LEU A 42 -1.44 6.11 0.87
CA LEU A 42 -2.40 6.64 -0.09
C LEU A 42 -2.32 8.17 -0.07
N THR A 43 -2.02 8.77 -1.21
CA THR A 43 -1.92 10.21 -1.40
C THR A 43 -3.00 10.73 -2.31
N ASP A 44 -3.51 11.94 -2.02
CA ASP A 44 -4.34 12.67 -2.98
C ASP A 44 -3.50 13.19 -4.16
N ASN A 45 -4.18 13.79 -5.13
CA ASN A 45 -3.55 14.43 -6.29
C ASN A 45 -2.66 15.63 -5.93
N GLU A 46 -2.75 16.15 -4.71
CA GLU A 46 -1.91 17.25 -4.20
C GLU A 46 -0.65 16.71 -3.49
N GLY A 47 -0.56 15.39 -3.30
CA GLY A 47 0.54 14.72 -2.62
C GLY A 47 0.38 14.64 -1.10
N ASN A 48 -0.80 14.97 -0.56
CA ASN A 48 -1.08 14.82 0.86
C ASN A 48 -1.41 13.36 1.18
N VAL A 49 -0.79 12.82 2.24
CA VAL A 49 -1.10 11.48 2.74
C VAL A 49 -2.45 11.52 3.45
N ILE A 50 -3.38 10.69 3.00
CA ILE A 50 -4.75 10.61 3.53
C ILE A 50 -4.92 9.36 4.38
N GLN A 51 -4.19 8.31 4.01
CA GLN A 51 -4.22 7.04 4.73
C GLN A 51 -2.89 6.34 4.61
N GLU A 52 -2.50 5.68 5.70
CA GLU A 52 -1.36 4.76 5.75
C GLU A 52 -1.86 3.40 6.22
N LEU A 53 -1.49 2.34 5.50
CA LEU A 53 -1.63 0.99 6.00
C LEU A 53 -0.26 0.42 6.32
N ILE A 54 -0.09 -0.01 7.57
CA ILE A 54 1.15 -0.62 8.05
C ILE A 54 0.92 -2.12 8.21
N LEU A 55 1.65 -2.92 7.44
CA LEU A 55 1.74 -4.36 7.58
C LEU A 55 3.02 -4.70 8.34
N VAL A 56 2.86 -5.33 9.49
CA VAL A 56 3.99 -5.89 10.27
C VAL A 56 4.27 -7.29 9.75
N VAL A 57 5.53 -7.53 9.41
CA VAL A 57 6.01 -8.75 8.76
C VAL A 57 6.72 -9.66 9.75
#